data_AF-A0A7J6RAL0-F1
#
_entry.id   AF-A0A7J6RAL0-F1
#
_cell.length_a   1.000
_cell.length_b   1.000
_cell.length_c   1.000
_cell.angle_alpha   90.00
_cell.angle_beta   90.00
_cell.angle_gamma   90.00
#
_symmetry.space_group_name_H-M   'P 1'
#
loop_
_entity.id
_entity.type
_entity.pdbx_description
1 polymer ?
#
loop_
_entity_poly.entity_id
_entity_poly.type
_entity_poly.pdbx_seq_one_letter_code
_entity_poly.pdbx_strand_id
1 'polypeptide(L)'
;VTVASEKAAAEKGVADEEATKTNALAEEASKIKAQADGELAEAMPAMEAAKEAVDCLTKPAITELKALGKPPPDCVEVTKAVMILLRNERKNLDWKAAQKMMNNPQAFLDEVMNFNANEIPDWVLDMIDPILQKDFFNYNSMKSKSVAAAYLCNWVVNIVKYNRIYVKVAPLMEKVKESTQQKEEAEAALVIVMTRVKEVEERVAKLEKTLSDAVTEKEQTEAEANACLVKLELAQRLVDGLADEYARWTQTVKELKEKSLTLIGDSMLASAFVGYISPFSAAFRLDLWSNVWTGDIKEKGIPFTEGVDPLNVLASEADIAMWKNEGLPADRISVENAAVVTSCARWPLLIDPQLQGVKWIKQRLGEDMTAIQLTQQNWLQKVLFCVSMGGQLLIEAVGEEIDAILEPLLARQVSRRGRSGFVIKIGGEEIDYDQKFQLILQSKLPNPHYRYAVQKLIEQEGFESFAQNMEKDAPNRFKEWFNELAPEDQKLPLDWKKLDSQPLQKMLVMRCLRPDRMTIMMGNWIRKALPHGREYMDCDGSSSFYEVLSNSFEDSSNVT
;
A
#
# COMPACT_ATOMS: atom_id res chain seq x y z
N VAL A 1 39.83 -6.64 -9.61
CA VAL A 1 40.33 -5.26 -9.46
C VAL A 1 41.71 -5.24 -8.83
N THR A 2 41.86 -5.77 -7.62
CA THR A 2 43.15 -5.84 -6.88
C THR A 2 44.32 -6.39 -7.71
N VAL A 3 44.19 -7.59 -8.29
CA VAL A 3 45.24 -8.22 -9.11
C VAL A 3 45.60 -7.40 -10.36
N ALA A 4 44.62 -6.70 -10.95
CA ALA A 4 44.85 -5.88 -12.14
C ALA A 4 45.53 -4.54 -11.79
N SER A 5 45.19 -3.97 -10.64
CA SER A 5 45.80 -2.74 -10.11
C SER A 5 47.26 -2.96 -9.70
N GLU A 6 47.56 -4.10 -9.06
CA GLU A 6 48.95 -4.53 -8.77
C GLU A 6 49.78 -4.68 -10.06
N LYS A 7 49.18 -5.25 -11.11
CA LYS A 7 49.85 -5.39 -12.42
C LYS A 7 50.08 -4.03 -13.10
N ALA A 8 49.12 -3.10 -13.01
CA ALA A 8 49.29 -1.74 -13.54
C ALA A 8 50.42 -1.00 -12.83
N ALA A 9 50.50 -1.10 -11.49
CA ALA A 9 51.57 -0.49 -10.71
C ALA A 9 52.96 -1.05 -11.07
N ALA A 10 53.06 -2.37 -11.29
CA ALA A 10 54.30 -3.00 -11.71
C ALA A 10 54.74 -2.56 -13.12
N GLU A 11 53.83 -2.52 -14.10
CA GLU A 11 54.15 -2.08 -15.47
C GLU A 11 54.50 -0.58 -15.53
N LYS A 12 53.88 0.25 -14.67
CA LYS A 12 54.20 1.68 -14.56
C LYS A 12 55.61 1.92 -14.02
N GLY A 13 56.04 1.15 -13.02
CA GLY A 13 57.42 1.18 -12.53
C GLY A 13 58.43 0.84 -13.62
N VAL A 14 58.14 -0.16 -14.46
CA VAL A 14 58.99 -0.51 -15.62
C VAL A 14 59.01 0.61 -16.67
N ALA A 15 57.87 1.29 -16.90
CA ALA A 15 57.81 2.43 -17.82
C ALA A 15 58.63 3.63 -17.34
N ASP A 16 58.61 3.91 -16.04
CA ASP A 16 59.36 5.01 -15.43
C ASP A 16 60.88 4.74 -15.52
N GLU A 17 61.32 3.50 -15.26
CA GLU A 17 62.71 3.09 -15.45
C GLU A 17 63.16 3.20 -16.91
N GLU A 18 62.32 2.79 -17.86
CA GLU A 18 62.66 2.88 -19.29
C GLU A 18 62.64 4.34 -19.80
N ALA A 19 61.76 5.18 -19.26
CA ALA A 19 61.69 6.61 -19.59
C ALA A 19 62.95 7.36 -19.13
N THR A 20 63.45 7.06 -17.92
CA THR A 20 64.69 7.67 -17.40
C THR A 20 65.90 7.30 -18.26
N LYS A 21 66.02 6.04 -18.69
CA LYS A 21 67.09 5.59 -19.61
C LYS A 21 67.00 6.26 -20.97
N THR A 22 65.80 6.31 -21.55
CA THR A 22 65.56 6.92 -22.87
C THR A 22 65.90 8.41 -22.86
N ASN A 23 65.52 9.13 -21.79
CA ASN A 23 65.85 10.55 -21.63
C ASN A 23 67.36 10.79 -21.51
N ALA A 24 68.08 9.93 -20.78
CA ALA A 24 69.55 10.03 -20.66
C ALA A 24 70.25 9.82 -22.02
N LEU A 25 69.83 8.81 -22.79
CA LEU A 25 70.34 8.55 -24.14
C LEU A 25 69.99 9.67 -25.13
N ALA A 26 68.80 10.26 -25.01
CA ALA A 26 68.38 11.39 -25.83
C ALA A 26 69.22 12.66 -25.55
N GLU A 27 69.54 12.92 -24.28
CA GLU A 27 70.39 14.05 -23.89
C GLU A 27 71.83 13.85 -24.37
N GLU A 28 72.37 12.63 -24.26
CA GLU A 28 73.70 12.28 -24.76
C GLU A 28 73.81 12.42 -26.29
N ALA A 29 72.85 11.88 -27.04
CA ALA A 29 72.79 12.01 -28.50
C ALA A 29 72.70 13.48 -28.94
N SER A 30 71.93 14.31 -28.22
CA SER A 30 71.82 15.74 -28.50
C SER A 30 73.13 16.49 -28.29
N LYS A 31 73.91 16.14 -27.25
CA LYS A 31 75.22 16.76 -26.97
C LYS A 31 76.26 16.38 -28.02
N ILE A 32 76.34 15.10 -28.38
CA ILE A 32 77.30 14.59 -29.37
C ILE A 32 76.98 15.18 -30.75
N LYS A 33 75.70 15.29 -31.11
CA LYS A 33 75.26 15.94 -32.36
C LYS A 33 75.63 17.42 -32.41
N ALA A 34 75.36 18.17 -31.34
CA ALA A 34 75.71 19.60 -31.28
C ALA A 34 77.22 19.84 -31.42
N GLN A 35 78.05 18.95 -30.87
CA GLN A 35 79.51 19.03 -31.01
C GLN A 35 79.97 18.72 -32.44
N ALA A 36 79.44 17.66 -33.06
CA ALA A 36 79.78 17.29 -34.44
C ALA A 36 79.36 18.36 -35.46
N ASP A 37 78.16 18.94 -35.30
CA ASP A 37 77.66 20.01 -36.16
C ASP A 37 78.49 21.29 -36.02
N GLY A 38 78.98 21.59 -34.82
CA GLY A 38 79.85 22.74 -34.55
C GLY A 38 81.22 22.62 -35.21
N GLU A 39 81.89 21.48 -35.08
CA GLU A 39 83.23 21.27 -35.67
C GLU A 39 83.17 21.15 -37.21
N LEU A 40 82.08 20.59 -37.76
CA LEU A 40 81.85 20.56 -39.21
C LEU A 40 81.67 21.98 -39.79
N ALA A 41 81.01 22.87 -39.06
CA ALA A 41 80.80 24.25 -39.49
C ALA A 41 82.10 25.04 -39.65
N GLU A 42 83.16 24.70 -38.91
CA GLU A 42 84.49 25.30 -39.06
C GLU A 42 85.21 24.86 -40.35
N ALA A 43 84.87 23.68 -40.89
CA ALA A 43 85.48 23.14 -42.11
C ALA A 43 84.83 23.73 -43.39
N MET A 44 83.56 24.12 -43.34
CA MET A 44 82.80 24.59 -44.51
C MET A 44 83.46 25.79 -45.22
N PRO A 45 83.94 26.85 -44.52
CA PRO A 45 84.58 27.98 -45.17
C PRO A 45 85.86 27.63 -45.92
N ALA A 46 86.62 26.64 -45.45
CA ALA A 46 87.83 26.18 -46.12
C ALA A 46 87.50 25.44 -47.43
N MET A 47 86.44 24.64 -47.45
CA MET A 47 85.99 23.96 -48.67
C MET A 47 85.42 24.94 -49.71
N GLU A 48 84.66 25.92 -49.24
CA GLU A 48 84.07 26.95 -50.11
C GLU A 48 85.16 27.86 -50.72
N ALA A 49 86.13 28.31 -49.91
CA ALA A 49 87.29 29.05 -50.39
C ALA A 49 88.18 28.25 -51.37
N ALA A 50 88.26 26.92 -51.19
CA ALA A 50 88.93 26.05 -52.16
C ALA A 50 88.17 26.03 -53.49
N LYS A 51 86.83 25.86 -53.48
CA LYS A 51 86.00 25.88 -54.69
C LYS A 51 86.09 27.22 -55.44
N GLU A 52 85.98 28.34 -54.73
CA GLU A 52 86.13 29.68 -55.31
C GLU A 52 87.50 29.87 -55.99
N ALA A 53 88.57 29.32 -55.39
CA ALA A 53 89.89 29.37 -55.99
C ALA A 53 89.96 28.59 -57.32
N VAL A 54 89.22 27.49 -57.45
CA VAL A 54 89.15 26.71 -58.71
C VAL A 54 88.30 27.42 -59.75
N ASP A 55 87.15 27.99 -59.39
CA ASP A 55 86.26 28.69 -60.33
C ASP A 55 86.95 29.90 -60.98
N CYS A 56 87.92 30.50 -60.28
CA CYS A 56 88.73 31.59 -60.80
C CYS A 56 89.88 31.13 -61.74
N LEU A 57 90.14 29.83 -61.88
CA LEU A 57 91.12 29.28 -62.82
C LEU A 57 90.52 29.14 -64.22
N THR A 58 90.95 29.99 -65.15
CA THR A 58 90.46 29.95 -66.54
C THR A 58 91.40 29.19 -67.47
N LYS A 59 90.84 28.55 -68.49
CA LYS A 59 91.58 27.81 -69.53
C LYS A 59 92.71 28.63 -70.18
N PRO A 60 92.55 29.93 -70.49
CA PRO A 60 93.65 30.77 -71.00
C PRO A 60 94.80 30.91 -70.00
N ALA A 61 94.51 31.11 -68.71
CA ALA A 61 95.52 31.30 -67.67
C ALA A 61 96.40 30.05 -67.45
N ILE A 62 95.82 28.85 -67.54
CA ILE A 62 96.58 27.58 -67.52
C ILE A 62 97.41 27.39 -68.79
N THR A 63 96.87 27.79 -69.95
CA THR A 63 97.60 27.74 -71.23
C THR A 63 98.81 28.67 -71.22
N GLU A 64 98.67 29.86 -70.64
CA GLU A 64 99.74 30.84 -70.45
C GLU A 64 100.82 30.31 -69.49
N LEU A 65 100.42 29.77 -68.34
CA LEU A 65 101.36 29.19 -67.37
C LEU A 65 102.18 28.05 -67.99
N LYS A 66 101.58 27.20 -68.81
CA LYS A 66 102.25 26.11 -69.54
C LYS A 66 103.26 26.61 -70.58
N ALA A 67 102.96 27.72 -71.27
CA ALA A 67 103.75 28.25 -72.38
C ALA A 67 105.10 28.87 -71.96
N LEU A 68 105.37 29.00 -70.65
CA LEU A 68 106.63 29.51 -70.13
C LEU A 68 107.80 28.56 -70.43
N GLY A 69 108.74 29.01 -71.27
CA GLY A 69 109.95 28.24 -71.61
C GLY A 69 110.97 28.13 -70.46
N LYS A 70 111.05 29.16 -69.59
CA LYS A 70 111.77 29.15 -68.30
C LYS A 70 110.88 29.83 -67.24
N PRO A 71 110.10 29.07 -66.45
CA PRO A 71 109.20 29.65 -65.44
C PRO A 71 109.96 30.19 -64.21
N PRO A 72 109.37 31.13 -63.45
CA PRO A 72 109.88 31.51 -62.13
C PRO A 72 109.97 30.30 -61.17
N PRO A 73 111.01 30.20 -60.32
CA PRO A 73 111.17 29.09 -59.37
C PRO A 73 109.94 28.85 -58.49
N ASP A 74 109.23 29.92 -58.11
CA ASP A 74 108.05 29.86 -57.27
C ASP A 74 106.85 29.18 -57.96
N CYS A 75 106.66 29.44 -59.27
CA CYS A 75 105.61 28.79 -60.06
C CYS A 75 105.89 27.29 -60.23
N VAL A 76 107.17 26.91 -60.28
CA VAL A 76 107.57 25.50 -60.31
C VAL A 76 107.21 24.81 -58.99
N GLU A 77 107.41 25.46 -57.84
CA GLU A 77 107.06 24.90 -56.53
C GLU A 77 105.54 24.78 -56.31
N VAL A 78 104.74 25.75 -56.78
CA VAL A 78 103.27 25.64 -56.78
C VAL A 78 102.78 24.49 -57.65
N THR A 79 103.31 24.37 -58.87
CA THR A 79 102.91 23.27 -59.76
C THR A 79 103.38 21.92 -59.24
N LYS A 80 104.51 21.83 -58.52
CA LYS A 80 104.91 20.63 -57.77
C LYS A 80 103.89 20.25 -56.70
N ALA A 81 103.47 21.20 -55.86
CA ALA A 81 102.47 20.92 -54.81
C ALA A 81 101.14 20.42 -55.40
N VAL A 82 100.71 21.00 -56.51
CA VAL A 82 99.52 20.56 -57.26
C VAL A 82 99.70 19.15 -57.86
N MET A 83 100.89 18.83 -58.38
CA MET A 83 101.20 17.48 -58.88
C MET A 83 101.20 16.43 -57.77
N ILE A 84 101.76 16.77 -56.60
CA ILE A 84 101.78 15.88 -55.44
C ILE A 84 100.34 15.63 -54.97
N LEU A 85 99.50 16.67 -54.94
CA LEU A 85 98.11 16.57 -54.47
C LEU A 85 97.18 15.85 -55.45
N LEU A 86 97.25 16.15 -56.75
CA LEU A 86 96.33 15.59 -57.76
C LEU A 86 96.74 14.22 -58.29
N ARG A 87 98.05 13.99 -58.45
CA ARG A 87 98.58 12.82 -59.17
C ARG A 87 99.38 11.86 -58.28
N ASN A 88 99.55 12.18 -57.00
CA ASN A 88 100.36 11.39 -56.06
C ASN A 88 101.77 11.09 -56.59
N GLU A 89 102.37 12.03 -57.34
CA GLU A 89 103.64 11.84 -58.03
C GLU A 89 104.84 12.13 -57.11
N ARG A 90 105.75 11.17 -56.90
CA ARG A 90 106.87 11.30 -55.93
C ARG A 90 108.23 11.62 -56.55
N LYS A 91 108.46 11.27 -57.82
CA LYS A 91 109.81 11.26 -58.42
C LYS A 91 109.97 12.22 -59.60
N ASN A 92 108.93 12.38 -60.42
CA ASN A 92 108.96 13.23 -61.61
C ASN A 92 108.33 14.60 -61.34
N LEU A 93 109.04 15.44 -60.59
CA LEU A 93 108.56 16.77 -60.15
C LEU A 93 109.24 17.92 -60.91
N ASP A 94 109.72 17.65 -62.12
CA ASP A 94 110.32 18.68 -62.97
C ASP A 94 109.27 19.48 -63.74
N TRP A 95 109.66 20.65 -64.25
CA TRP A 95 108.74 21.52 -64.99
C TRP A 95 108.15 20.83 -66.24
N LYS A 96 108.90 19.90 -66.85
CA LYS A 96 108.38 19.12 -67.99
C LYS A 96 107.23 18.22 -67.58
N ALA A 97 107.28 17.58 -66.41
CA ALA A 97 106.17 16.82 -65.87
C ALA A 97 104.96 17.72 -65.53
N ALA A 98 105.19 18.91 -64.98
CA ALA A 98 104.13 19.90 -64.75
C ALA A 98 103.46 20.37 -66.06
N GLN A 99 104.24 20.61 -67.11
CA GLN A 99 103.74 20.95 -68.45
C GLN A 99 102.93 19.79 -69.07
N LYS A 100 103.29 18.54 -68.76
CA LYS A 100 102.55 17.35 -69.19
C LYS A 100 101.22 17.20 -68.44
N MET A 101 101.19 17.50 -67.13
CA MET A 101 99.94 17.57 -66.35
C MET A 101 98.98 18.62 -66.91
N MET A 102 99.51 19.80 -67.26
CA MET A 102 98.73 20.88 -67.89
C MET A 102 98.53 20.70 -69.40
N ASN A 103 98.88 19.53 -69.99
CA ASN A 103 98.91 19.38 -71.44
C ASN A 103 97.53 19.58 -72.08
N ASN A 104 96.48 19.14 -71.40
CA ASN A 104 95.08 19.43 -71.71
C ASN A 104 94.49 20.33 -70.60
N PRO A 105 94.44 21.65 -70.81
CA PRO A 105 94.01 22.59 -69.78
C PRO A 105 92.58 22.37 -69.27
N GLN A 106 91.65 21.86 -70.10
CA GLN A 106 90.28 21.61 -69.65
C GLN A 106 90.21 20.41 -68.71
N ALA A 107 90.81 19.28 -69.11
CA ALA A 107 90.82 18.07 -68.29
C ALA A 107 91.53 18.27 -66.94
N PHE A 108 92.56 19.13 -66.90
CA PHE A 108 93.23 19.50 -65.67
C PHE A 108 92.33 20.31 -64.73
N LEU A 109 91.56 21.27 -65.26
CA LEU A 109 90.59 22.03 -64.43
C LEU A 109 89.50 21.13 -63.87
N ASP A 110 88.96 20.21 -64.67
CA ASP A 110 87.94 19.27 -64.23
C ASP A 110 88.47 18.32 -63.12
N GLU A 111 89.76 17.97 -63.18
CA GLU A 111 90.44 17.16 -62.16
C GLU A 111 90.65 17.92 -60.85
N VAL A 112 90.95 19.23 -60.93
CA VAL A 112 91.05 20.13 -59.78
C VAL A 112 89.69 20.36 -59.12
N MET A 113 88.61 20.52 -59.91
CA MET A 113 87.24 20.74 -59.40
C MET A 113 86.69 19.51 -58.68
N ASN A 114 86.94 18.31 -59.20
CA ASN A 114 86.37 17.07 -58.67
C ASN A 114 87.29 16.34 -57.69
N PHE A 115 88.32 17.01 -57.18
CA PHE A 115 89.26 16.40 -56.24
C PHE A 115 88.57 16.03 -54.92
N ASN A 116 88.71 14.77 -54.50
CA ASN A 116 88.17 14.31 -53.23
C ASN A 116 89.09 14.77 -52.08
N ALA A 117 88.74 15.89 -51.47
CA ALA A 117 89.46 16.44 -50.34
C ALA A 117 89.26 15.65 -49.02
N ASN A 118 88.43 14.61 -49.00
CA ASN A 118 88.17 13.81 -47.79
C ASN A 118 89.23 12.72 -47.58
N GLU A 119 89.86 12.24 -48.65
CA GLU A 119 90.76 11.08 -48.65
C GLU A 119 92.12 11.43 -49.25
N ILE A 120 92.88 12.27 -48.54
CA ILE A 120 94.27 12.60 -48.89
C ILE A 120 95.19 11.71 -48.06
N PRO A 121 96.06 10.88 -48.66
CA PRO A 121 96.99 10.05 -47.90
C PRO A 121 97.98 10.90 -47.09
N ASP A 122 98.28 10.52 -45.84
CA ASP A 122 99.15 11.29 -44.93
C ASP A 122 100.51 11.65 -45.55
N TRP A 123 101.12 10.72 -46.29
CA TRP A 123 102.41 10.95 -46.94
C TRP A 123 102.38 12.06 -48.00
N VAL A 124 101.21 12.34 -48.61
CA VAL A 124 101.01 13.44 -49.58
C VAL A 124 101.04 14.78 -48.84
N LEU A 125 100.41 14.84 -47.67
CA LEU A 125 100.42 16.02 -46.79
C LEU A 125 101.83 16.30 -46.28
N ASP A 126 102.55 15.29 -45.79
CA ASP A 126 103.94 15.40 -45.32
C ASP A 126 104.89 15.92 -46.40
N MET A 127 104.63 15.60 -47.67
CA MET A 127 105.46 16.02 -48.80
C MET A 127 105.14 17.44 -49.27
N ILE A 128 103.90 17.90 -49.10
CA ILE A 128 103.44 19.24 -49.48
C ILE A 128 103.70 20.26 -48.36
N ASP A 129 103.71 19.86 -47.09
CA ASP A 129 103.92 20.72 -45.93
C ASP A 129 105.20 21.59 -46.03
N PRO A 130 106.38 21.06 -46.39
CA PRO A 130 107.59 21.86 -46.59
C PRO A 130 107.48 22.88 -47.73
N ILE A 131 106.54 22.68 -48.66
CA ILE A 131 106.28 23.59 -49.79
C ILE A 131 105.30 24.69 -49.34
N LEU A 132 104.25 24.34 -48.58
CA LEU A 132 103.29 25.28 -48.01
C LEU A 132 103.90 26.25 -47.00
N GLN A 133 104.96 25.83 -46.29
CA GLN A 133 105.65 26.66 -45.30
C GLN A 133 106.60 27.70 -45.90
N LYS A 134 106.83 27.70 -47.22
CA LYS A 134 107.69 28.69 -47.87
C LYS A 134 106.97 30.04 -47.94
N ASP A 135 107.64 31.13 -47.57
CA ASP A 135 107.04 32.48 -47.49
C ASP A 135 106.36 32.97 -48.78
N PHE A 136 106.77 32.45 -49.94
CA PHE A 136 106.16 32.80 -51.23
C PHE A 136 104.89 32.00 -51.56
N PHE A 137 104.59 30.91 -50.86
CA PHE A 137 103.48 29.99 -51.15
C PHE A 137 102.16 30.51 -50.56
N ASN A 138 101.73 31.67 -51.07
CA ASN A 138 100.43 32.25 -50.78
C ASN A 138 99.89 32.99 -52.01
N TYR A 139 98.58 33.27 -52.01
CA TYR A 139 97.90 33.91 -53.14
C TYR A 139 98.53 35.25 -53.53
N ASN A 140 98.84 36.12 -52.56
CA ASN A 140 99.32 37.49 -52.82
C ASN A 140 100.73 37.50 -53.44
N SER A 141 101.64 36.68 -52.92
CA SER A 141 103.01 36.56 -53.43
C SER A 141 103.04 35.92 -54.82
N MET A 142 102.15 34.98 -55.11
CA MET A 142 102.08 34.31 -56.41
C MET A 142 101.35 35.14 -57.47
N LYS A 143 100.39 35.98 -57.11
CA LYS A 143 99.61 36.82 -58.06
C LYS A 143 100.49 37.76 -58.87
N SER A 144 101.58 38.28 -58.28
CA SER A 144 102.54 39.13 -58.97
C SER A 144 103.40 38.38 -60.00
N LYS A 145 103.47 37.05 -59.92
CA LYS A 145 104.29 36.18 -60.78
C LYS A 145 103.46 35.43 -61.82
N SER A 146 102.32 34.88 -61.43
CA SER A 146 101.34 34.24 -62.32
C SER A 146 99.98 34.14 -61.63
N VAL A 147 98.95 34.62 -62.31
CA VAL A 147 97.55 34.56 -61.82
C VAL A 147 97.08 33.11 -61.66
N ALA A 148 97.40 32.24 -62.62
CA ALA A 148 97.08 30.80 -62.53
C ALA A 148 97.77 30.11 -61.36
N ALA A 149 99.06 30.42 -61.13
CA ALA A 149 99.78 29.86 -59.99
C ALA A 149 99.25 30.40 -58.64
N ALA A 150 98.74 31.62 -58.59
CA ALA A 150 98.13 32.17 -57.37
C ALA A 150 96.86 31.42 -56.94
N TYR A 151 95.96 31.17 -57.89
CA TYR A 151 94.73 30.44 -57.61
C TYR A 151 95.00 28.95 -57.31
N LEU A 152 95.94 28.31 -58.01
CA LEU A 152 96.39 26.95 -57.69
C LEU A 152 97.00 26.87 -56.29
N CYS A 153 97.81 27.85 -55.89
CA CYS A 153 98.36 27.95 -54.55
C CYS A 153 97.26 28.08 -53.49
N ASN A 154 96.27 28.96 -53.71
CA ASN A 154 95.15 29.15 -52.78
C ASN A 154 94.28 27.88 -52.67
N TRP A 155 94.06 27.18 -53.77
CA TRP A 155 93.34 25.91 -53.79
C TRP A 155 94.06 24.84 -52.95
N VAL A 156 95.38 24.63 -53.15
CA VAL A 156 96.16 23.64 -52.38
C VAL A 156 96.09 23.94 -50.88
N VAL A 157 96.26 25.20 -50.47
CA VAL A 157 96.21 25.61 -49.05
C VAL A 157 94.85 25.27 -48.41
N ASN A 158 93.76 25.61 -49.09
CA ASN A 158 92.41 25.43 -48.53
C ASN A 158 91.94 23.96 -48.53
N ILE A 159 92.34 23.17 -49.54
CA ILE A 159 92.07 21.72 -49.59
C ILE A 159 92.78 20.98 -48.46
N VAL A 160 94.05 21.29 -48.22
CA VAL A 160 94.81 20.70 -47.10
C VAL A 160 94.22 21.12 -45.75
N LYS A 161 93.77 22.37 -45.60
CA LYS A 161 93.09 22.86 -44.39
C LYS A 161 91.77 22.14 -44.13
N TYR A 162 90.95 21.93 -45.16
CA TYR A 162 89.68 21.20 -45.05
C TYR A 162 89.89 19.73 -44.65
N ASN A 163 90.80 19.01 -45.32
CA ASN A 163 91.07 17.60 -45.02
C ASN A 163 91.48 17.38 -43.55
N ARG A 164 92.34 18.25 -43.01
CA ARG A 164 92.77 18.20 -41.61
C ARG A 164 91.64 18.37 -40.59
N ILE A 165 90.60 19.14 -40.92
CA ILE A 165 89.43 19.32 -40.06
C ILE A 165 88.46 18.14 -40.25
N TYR A 166 88.23 17.72 -41.49
CA TYR A 166 87.36 16.59 -41.81
C TYR A 166 87.78 15.28 -41.11
N VAL A 167 89.08 14.96 -41.10
CA VAL A 167 89.61 13.77 -40.41
C VAL A 167 89.32 13.77 -38.90
N LYS A 168 89.19 14.95 -38.27
CA LYS A 168 88.80 15.08 -36.85
C LYS A 168 87.30 14.90 -36.63
N VAL A 169 86.49 15.33 -37.60
CA VAL A 169 85.01 15.30 -37.52
C VAL A 169 84.44 13.92 -37.90
N ALA A 170 85.12 13.15 -38.76
CA ALA A 170 84.70 11.81 -39.17
C ALA A 170 84.36 10.84 -38.02
N PRO A 171 85.20 10.67 -36.97
CA PRO A 171 84.84 9.82 -35.83
C PRO A 171 83.67 10.35 -35.00
N LEU A 172 83.45 11.67 -34.95
CA LEU A 172 82.30 12.26 -34.28
C LEU A 172 81.00 11.99 -35.05
N MET A 173 81.03 12.00 -36.39
CA MET A 173 79.86 11.66 -37.21
C MET A 173 79.43 10.19 -37.05
N GLU A 174 80.37 9.25 -36.99
CA GLU A 174 80.02 7.84 -36.73
C GLU A 174 79.44 7.67 -35.33
N LYS A 175 79.99 8.39 -34.33
CA LYS A 175 79.46 8.40 -32.96
C LYS A 175 78.06 9.04 -32.86
N VAL A 176 77.76 10.07 -33.66
CA VAL A 176 76.40 10.64 -33.77
C VAL A 176 75.43 9.60 -34.31
N LYS A 177 75.84 8.84 -35.33
CA LYS A 177 75.00 7.80 -35.93
C LYS A 177 74.71 6.66 -34.95
N GLU A 178 75.72 6.15 -34.24
CA GLU A 178 75.55 5.12 -33.21
C GLU A 178 74.65 5.61 -32.05
N SER A 179 74.88 6.82 -31.56
CA SER A 179 74.09 7.38 -30.45
C SER A 179 72.65 7.70 -30.85
N THR A 180 72.43 8.13 -32.10
CA THR A 180 71.07 8.34 -32.64
C THR A 180 70.32 7.01 -32.79
N GLN A 181 71.00 5.95 -33.24
CA GLN A 181 70.39 4.62 -33.34
C GLN A 181 69.99 4.07 -31.96
N GLN A 182 70.87 4.17 -30.96
CA GLN A 182 70.56 3.74 -29.58
C GLN A 182 69.38 4.51 -28.98
N LYS A 183 69.29 5.82 -29.27
CA LYS A 183 68.15 6.64 -28.86
C LYS A 183 66.85 6.16 -29.52
N GLU A 184 66.85 5.94 -30.84
CA GLU A 184 65.67 5.48 -31.58
C GLU A 184 65.17 4.11 -31.10
N GLU A 185 66.09 3.19 -30.79
CA GLU A 185 65.77 1.87 -30.23
C GLU A 185 65.14 1.98 -28.82
N ALA A 186 65.68 2.85 -27.96
CA ALA A 186 65.14 3.11 -26.62
C ALA A 186 63.78 3.81 -26.67
N GLU A 187 63.59 4.81 -27.54
CA GLU A 187 62.30 5.48 -27.76
C GLU A 187 61.23 4.48 -28.26
N ALA A 188 61.59 3.57 -29.17
CA ALA A 188 60.69 2.51 -29.62
C ALA A 188 60.29 1.55 -28.50
N ALA A 189 61.25 1.14 -27.65
CA ALA A 189 60.97 0.30 -26.48
C ALA A 189 60.06 0.99 -25.47
N LEU A 190 60.31 2.28 -25.19
CA LEU A 190 59.50 3.08 -24.28
C LEU A 190 58.04 3.20 -24.76
N VAL A 191 57.81 3.40 -26.06
CA VAL A 191 56.46 3.45 -26.64
C VAL A 191 55.71 2.14 -26.41
N ILE A 192 56.37 0.99 -26.55
CA ILE A 192 55.74 -0.33 -26.30
C ILE A 192 55.32 -0.45 -24.84
N VAL A 193 56.19 -0.10 -23.90
CA VAL A 193 55.90 -0.20 -22.46
C VAL A 193 54.79 0.78 -22.06
N MET A 194 54.84 2.04 -22.52
CA MET A 194 53.78 3.02 -22.25
C MET A 194 52.43 2.61 -22.84
N THR A 195 52.41 1.97 -24.01
CA THR A 195 51.17 1.45 -24.60
C THR A 195 50.56 0.35 -23.71
N ARG A 196 51.39 -0.55 -23.17
CA ARG A 196 50.93 -1.59 -22.24
C ARG A 196 50.39 -1.01 -20.93
N VAL A 197 51.09 -0.05 -20.33
CA VAL A 197 50.61 0.65 -19.12
C VAL A 197 49.23 1.26 -19.36
N LYS A 198 49.05 1.94 -20.49
CA LYS A 198 47.76 2.53 -20.86
C LYS A 198 46.66 1.48 -20.98
N GLU A 199 46.91 0.36 -21.65
CA GLU A 199 45.94 -0.74 -21.78
C GLU A 199 45.55 -1.35 -20.41
N VAL A 200 46.52 -1.52 -19.50
CA VAL A 200 46.26 -2.07 -18.17
C VAL A 200 45.51 -1.07 -17.30
N GLU A 201 45.87 0.23 -17.32
CA GLU A 201 45.15 1.29 -16.60
C GLU A 201 43.70 1.43 -17.10
N GLU A 202 43.46 1.39 -18.41
CA GLU A 202 42.11 1.40 -19.00
C GLU A 202 41.28 0.19 -18.56
N ARG A 203 41.90 -1.00 -18.49
CA ARG A 203 41.25 -2.21 -17.97
C ARG A 203 40.92 -2.11 -16.49
N VAL A 204 41.82 -1.56 -15.67
CA VAL A 204 41.57 -1.34 -14.24
C VAL A 204 40.40 -0.39 -14.06
N ALA A 205 40.40 0.77 -14.74
CA ALA A 205 39.32 1.75 -14.67
C ALA A 205 37.97 1.16 -15.08
N LYS A 206 37.94 0.33 -16.14
CA LYS A 206 36.72 -0.36 -16.57
C LYS A 206 36.23 -1.35 -15.50
N LEU A 207 37.13 -2.15 -14.92
CA LEU A 207 36.79 -3.11 -13.88
C LEU A 207 36.33 -2.44 -12.58
N GLU A 208 36.94 -1.31 -12.19
CA GLU A 208 36.53 -0.51 -11.04
C GLU A 208 35.13 0.07 -11.22
N LYS A 209 34.85 0.61 -12.42
CA LYS A 209 33.52 1.10 -12.76
C LYS A 209 32.49 -0.02 -12.71
N THR A 210 32.76 -1.16 -13.36
CA THR A 210 31.84 -2.31 -13.34
C THR A 210 31.63 -2.84 -11.93
N LEU A 211 32.67 -2.86 -11.08
CA LEU A 211 32.53 -3.25 -9.67
C LEU A 211 31.64 -2.27 -8.90
N SER A 212 31.85 -0.96 -9.07
CA SER A 212 31.04 0.08 -8.42
C SER A 212 29.58 0.02 -8.84
N ASP A 213 29.32 -0.12 -10.13
CA ASP A 213 27.97 -0.22 -10.69
C ASP A 213 27.26 -1.48 -10.14
N ALA A 214 27.95 -2.64 -10.15
CA ALA A 214 27.39 -3.90 -9.64
C ALA A 214 27.16 -3.90 -8.12
N VAL A 215 28.03 -3.24 -7.33
CA VAL A 215 27.82 -3.08 -5.88
C VAL A 215 26.60 -2.20 -5.61
N THR A 216 26.46 -1.10 -6.34
CA THR A 216 25.31 -0.19 -6.21
C THR A 216 24.01 -0.90 -6.57
N GLU A 217 23.99 -1.66 -7.67
CA GLU A 217 22.83 -2.45 -8.09
C GLU A 217 22.47 -3.53 -7.06
N LYS A 218 23.47 -4.21 -6.50
CA LYS A 218 23.29 -5.17 -5.42
C LYS A 218 22.65 -4.52 -4.18
N GLU A 219 23.19 -3.40 -3.71
CA GLU A 219 22.68 -2.70 -2.53
C GLU A 219 21.25 -2.20 -2.73
N GLN A 220 20.92 -1.68 -3.91
CA GLN A 220 19.56 -1.28 -4.27
C GLN A 220 18.60 -2.47 -4.23
N THR A 221 18.98 -3.59 -4.85
CA THR A 221 18.16 -4.80 -4.89
C THR A 221 17.94 -5.39 -3.48
N GLU A 222 18.98 -5.39 -2.64
CA GLU A 222 18.87 -5.84 -1.24
C GLU A 222 17.98 -4.91 -0.41
N ALA A 223 18.05 -3.59 -0.63
CA ALA A 223 17.18 -2.62 0.03
C ALA A 223 15.71 -2.80 -0.38
N GLU A 224 15.44 -3.01 -1.67
CA GLU A 224 14.08 -3.28 -2.18
C GLU A 224 13.51 -4.60 -1.64
N ALA A 225 14.33 -5.66 -1.59
CA ALA A 225 13.94 -6.94 -1.02
C ALA A 225 13.59 -6.81 0.47
N ASN A 226 14.42 -6.11 1.25
CA ASN A 226 14.15 -5.85 2.67
C ASN A 226 12.88 -5.02 2.87
N ALA A 227 12.67 -3.98 2.06
CA ALA A 227 11.45 -3.17 2.11
C ALA A 227 10.20 -4.00 1.78
N CYS A 228 10.31 -4.95 0.84
CA CYS A 228 9.23 -5.87 0.51
C CYS A 228 8.95 -6.86 1.66
N LEU A 229 9.99 -7.41 2.29
CA LEU A 229 9.85 -8.31 3.45
C LEU A 229 9.14 -7.63 4.62
N VAL A 230 9.50 -6.38 4.94
CA VAL A 230 8.84 -5.61 6.00
C VAL A 230 7.35 -5.39 5.68
N LYS A 231 7.03 -5.05 4.42
CA LYS A 231 5.63 -4.91 3.98
C LYS A 231 4.87 -6.24 4.06
N LEU A 232 5.50 -7.34 3.69
CA LEU A 232 4.92 -8.68 3.75
C LEU A 232 4.65 -9.09 5.20
N GLU A 233 5.59 -8.87 6.11
CA GLU A 233 5.41 -9.17 7.54
C GLU A 233 4.25 -8.36 8.15
N LEU A 234 4.17 -7.07 7.81
CA LEU A 234 3.06 -6.23 8.24
C LEU A 234 1.71 -6.72 7.70
N ALA A 235 1.66 -7.08 6.42
CA ALA A 235 0.46 -7.63 5.79
C ALA A 235 0.07 -8.96 6.42
N GLN A 236 1.04 -9.84 6.70
CA GLN A 236 0.81 -11.13 7.33
C GLN A 236 0.21 -10.95 8.74
N ARG A 237 0.77 -10.04 9.56
CA ARG A 237 0.21 -9.72 10.88
C ARG A 237 -1.23 -9.19 10.80
N LEU A 238 -1.56 -8.40 9.77
CA LEU A 238 -2.93 -7.92 9.54
C LEU A 238 -3.86 -9.07 9.16
N VAL A 239 -3.44 -9.94 8.24
CA VAL A 239 -4.22 -11.10 7.79
C VAL A 239 -4.47 -12.06 8.94
N ASP A 240 -3.44 -12.37 9.72
CA ASP A 240 -3.55 -13.28 10.86
C ASP A 240 -4.41 -12.66 11.98
N GLY A 241 -4.25 -11.36 12.25
CA GLY A 241 -5.08 -10.65 13.23
C GLY A 241 -6.55 -10.54 12.83
N LEU A 242 -6.86 -10.62 11.53
CA LEU A 242 -8.23 -10.61 11.00
C LEU A 242 -8.77 -12.02 10.69
N ALA A 243 -7.96 -13.08 10.82
CA ALA A 243 -8.38 -14.44 10.49
C ALA A 243 -9.49 -14.93 11.42
N ASP A 244 -9.36 -14.66 12.72
CA ASP A 244 -10.40 -14.99 13.71
C ASP A 244 -11.68 -14.18 13.48
N GLU A 245 -11.54 -12.92 13.07
CA GLU A 245 -12.67 -12.06 12.70
C GLU A 245 -13.40 -12.56 11.46
N TYR A 246 -12.65 -13.00 10.44
CA TYR A 246 -13.22 -13.62 9.25
C TYR A 246 -14.00 -14.90 9.61
N ALA A 247 -13.45 -15.76 10.47
CA ALA A 247 -14.13 -16.96 10.94
C ALA A 247 -15.41 -16.62 11.72
N ARG A 248 -15.33 -15.64 12.62
CA ARG A 248 -16.46 -15.14 13.40
C ARG A 248 -17.57 -14.60 12.51
N TRP A 249 -17.25 -13.70 11.57
CA TRP A 249 -18.25 -13.14 10.64
C TRP A 249 -18.85 -14.20 9.74
N THR A 250 -18.05 -15.15 9.27
CA THR A 250 -18.55 -16.28 8.46
C THR A 250 -19.57 -17.10 9.25
N GLN A 251 -19.28 -17.39 10.52
CA GLN A 251 -20.19 -18.09 11.41
C GLN A 251 -21.46 -17.27 11.69
N THR A 252 -21.33 -15.98 12.01
CA THR A 252 -22.49 -15.09 12.22
C THR A 252 -23.37 -14.99 10.98
N VAL A 253 -22.78 -14.91 9.77
CA VAL A 253 -23.55 -14.89 8.51
C VAL A 253 -24.32 -16.19 8.32
N LYS A 254 -23.72 -17.34 8.68
CA LYS A 254 -24.42 -18.63 8.64
C LYS A 254 -25.60 -18.66 9.59
N GLU A 255 -25.39 -18.26 10.85
CA GLU A 255 -26.44 -18.21 11.87
C GLU A 255 -27.57 -17.25 11.49
N LEU A 256 -27.25 -16.08 10.94
CA LEU A 256 -28.26 -15.12 10.47
C LEU A 256 -29.06 -15.64 9.28
N LYS A 257 -28.45 -16.43 8.39
CA LYS A 257 -29.17 -17.10 7.29
C LYS A 257 -30.10 -18.20 7.79
N GLU A 258 -29.71 -18.93 8.83
CA GLU A 258 -30.58 -19.92 9.46
C GLU A 258 -31.75 -19.22 10.18
N LYS A 259 -31.47 -18.17 10.96
CA LYS A 259 -32.49 -17.35 11.65
C LYS A 259 -33.43 -16.62 10.71
N SER A 260 -32.98 -16.21 9.51
CA SER A 260 -33.86 -15.53 8.56
C SER A 260 -34.97 -16.44 8.02
N LEU A 261 -34.74 -17.76 7.99
CA LEU A 261 -35.74 -18.74 7.60
C LEU A 261 -36.78 -18.95 8.70
N THR A 262 -36.38 -18.92 9.98
CA THR A 262 -37.26 -19.16 11.13
C THR A 262 -37.94 -17.91 11.69
N LEU A 263 -37.50 -16.72 11.27
CA LEU A 263 -37.97 -15.42 11.76
C LEU A 263 -39.50 -15.28 11.75
N ILE A 264 -40.17 -15.78 10.72
CA ILE A 264 -41.63 -15.67 10.57
C ILE A 264 -42.34 -16.46 11.68
N GLY A 265 -41.92 -17.71 11.92
CA GLY A 265 -42.50 -18.55 12.98
C GLY A 265 -42.22 -17.99 14.36
N ASP A 266 -40.98 -17.55 14.61
CA ASP A 266 -40.57 -16.96 15.89
C ASP A 266 -41.34 -15.67 16.19
N SER A 267 -41.47 -14.79 15.19
CA SER A 267 -42.23 -13.54 15.31
C SER A 267 -43.72 -13.79 15.50
N MET A 268 -44.28 -14.81 14.84
CA MET A 268 -45.68 -15.19 15.00
C MET A 268 -45.97 -15.68 16.41
N LEU A 269 -45.09 -16.54 16.96
CA LEU A 269 -45.20 -17.02 18.33
C LEU A 269 -45.11 -15.87 19.35
N ALA A 270 -44.12 -14.98 19.19
CA ALA A 270 -43.95 -13.81 20.04
C ALA A 270 -45.15 -12.84 19.95
N SER A 271 -45.69 -12.62 18.75
CA SER A 271 -46.88 -11.79 18.54
C SER A 271 -48.12 -12.38 19.20
N ALA A 272 -48.30 -13.71 19.10
CA ALA A 272 -49.39 -14.41 19.77
C ALA A 272 -49.24 -14.33 21.30
N PHE A 273 -48.01 -14.43 21.81
CA PHE A 273 -47.70 -14.27 23.24
C PHE A 273 -48.14 -12.89 23.74
N VAL A 274 -47.70 -11.80 23.10
CA VAL A 274 -48.08 -10.43 23.48
C VAL A 274 -49.59 -10.20 23.30
N GLY A 275 -50.18 -10.73 22.24
CA GLY A 275 -51.56 -10.45 21.83
C GLY A 275 -52.63 -11.18 22.64
N TYR A 276 -52.39 -12.42 23.05
CA TYR A 276 -53.45 -13.29 23.58
C TYR A 276 -53.14 -13.90 24.94
N ILE A 277 -51.87 -14.21 25.23
CA ILE A 277 -51.53 -15.03 26.40
C ILE A 277 -51.26 -14.21 27.67
N SER A 278 -50.90 -12.94 27.50
CA SER A 278 -50.48 -12.06 28.58
C SER A 278 -51.46 -11.91 29.75
N PRO A 279 -52.80 -12.05 29.62
CA PRO A 279 -53.70 -11.98 30.78
C PRO A 279 -53.75 -13.27 31.62
N PHE A 280 -53.22 -14.39 31.11
CA PHE A 280 -53.37 -15.69 31.76
C PHE A 280 -52.25 -16.00 32.77
N SER A 281 -52.48 -16.99 33.64
CA SER A 281 -51.51 -17.47 34.62
C SER A 281 -50.28 -18.09 33.97
N ALA A 282 -49.13 -18.03 34.65
CA ALA A 282 -47.85 -18.49 34.12
C ALA A 282 -47.84 -19.96 33.67
N ALA A 283 -48.48 -20.85 34.45
CA ALA A 283 -48.59 -22.27 34.09
C ALA A 283 -49.38 -22.47 32.79
N PHE A 284 -50.49 -21.75 32.64
CA PHE A 284 -51.28 -21.78 31.41
C PHE A 284 -50.54 -21.16 30.23
N ARG A 285 -49.79 -20.07 30.45
CA ARG A 285 -48.94 -19.47 29.41
C ARG A 285 -47.96 -20.51 28.87
N LEU A 286 -47.19 -21.12 29.77
CA LEU A 286 -46.17 -22.09 29.42
C LEU A 286 -46.76 -23.23 28.59
N ASP A 287 -47.80 -23.90 29.10
CA ASP A 287 -48.43 -25.03 28.40
C ASP A 287 -48.96 -24.63 27.01
N LEU A 288 -49.66 -23.51 26.92
CA LEU A 288 -50.29 -23.09 25.67
C LEU A 288 -49.25 -22.73 24.60
N TRP A 289 -48.20 -21.94 24.92
CA TRP A 289 -47.20 -21.62 23.90
C TRP A 289 -46.24 -22.77 23.63
N SER A 290 -45.81 -23.53 24.65
CA SER A 290 -44.77 -24.55 24.51
C SER A 290 -45.26 -25.87 23.95
N ASN A 291 -46.51 -26.24 24.21
CA ASN A 291 -47.07 -27.54 23.81
C ASN A 291 -48.12 -27.39 22.70
N VAL A 292 -49.03 -26.42 22.83
CA VAL A 292 -50.15 -26.27 21.87
C VAL A 292 -49.71 -25.47 20.64
N TRP A 293 -49.18 -24.25 20.80
CA TRP A 293 -48.84 -23.38 19.68
C TRP A 293 -47.67 -23.88 18.86
N THR A 294 -46.55 -24.26 19.49
CA THR A 294 -45.40 -24.86 18.78
C THR A 294 -45.80 -26.14 18.03
N GLY A 295 -46.71 -26.95 18.58
CA GLY A 295 -47.29 -28.12 17.93
C GLY A 295 -48.06 -27.75 16.66
N ASP A 296 -48.97 -26.77 16.75
CA ASP A 296 -49.75 -26.27 15.61
C ASP A 296 -48.87 -25.62 14.53
N ILE A 297 -47.85 -24.85 14.92
CA ILE A 297 -46.87 -24.25 14.01
C ILE A 297 -46.12 -25.33 13.22
N LYS A 298 -45.72 -26.41 13.92
CA LYS A 298 -45.03 -27.56 13.32
C LYS A 298 -45.94 -28.33 12.37
N GLU A 299 -47.19 -28.58 12.76
CA GLU A 299 -48.19 -29.26 11.92
C GLU A 299 -48.46 -28.48 10.62
N LYS A 300 -48.51 -27.16 10.70
CA LYS A 300 -48.70 -26.26 9.55
C LYS A 300 -47.45 -26.07 8.69
N GLY A 301 -46.32 -26.68 9.05
CA GLY A 301 -45.08 -26.61 8.28
C GLY A 301 -44.45 -25.21 8.24
N ILE A 302 -44.74 -24.36 9.23
CA ILE A 302 -44.17 -23.02 9.34
C ILE A 302 -42.77 -23.14 9.97
N PRO A 303 -41.69 -22.67 9.33
CA PRO A 303 -40.36 -22.73 9.94
C PRO A 303 -40.27 -21.85 11.19
N PHE A 304 -39.73 -22.40 12.27
CA PHE A 304 -39.46 -21.71 13.53
C PHE A 304 -38.21 -22.32 14.19
N THR A 305 -37.59 -21.58 15.11
CA THR A 305 -36.39 -22.02 15.81
C THR A 305 -36.74 -23.13 16.82
N GLU A 306 -36.03 -24.26 16.78
CA GLU A 306 -36.29 -25.36 17.72
C GLU A 306 -35.97 -24.92 19.15
N GLY A 307 -36.93 -25.13 20.08
CA GLY A 307 -36.82 -24.65 21.45
C GLY A 307 -36.92 -23.12 21.59
N VAL A 308 -37.50 -22.43 20.61
CA VAL A 308 -37.74 -20.98 20.70
C VAL A 308 -38.51 -20.63 21.96
N ASP A 309 -38.03 -19.58 22.63
CA ASP A 309 -38.70 -18.99 23.78
C ASP A 309 -39.23 -17.60 23.36
N PRO A 310 -40.55 -17.34 23.43
CA PRO A 310 -41.14 -16.05 23.11
C PRO A 310 -40.46 -14.88 23.83
N LEU A 311 -39.99 -15.08 25.06
CA LEU A 311 -39.32 -14.03 25.81
C LEU A 311 -38.00 -13.62 25.14
N ASN A 312 -37.22 -14.58 24.63
CA ASN A 312 -35.94 -14.32 23.97
C ASN A 312 -36.11 -13.67 22.59
N VAL A 313 -37.31 -13.76 22.00
CA VAL A 313 -37.67 -13.04 20.78
C VAL A 313 -38.07 -11.59 21.09
N LEU A 314 -38.74 -11.36 22.21
CA LEU A 314 -39.26 -10.04 22.61
C LEU A 314 -38.22 -9.17 23.34
N ALA A 315 -37.23 -9.78 23.98
CA ALA A 315 -36.29 -9.08 24.85
C ALA A 315 -34.88 -9.69 24.76
N SER A 316 -33.87 -8.82 24.72
CA SER A 316 -32.47 -9.25 24.86
C SER A 316 -32.07 -9.41 26.33
N GLU A 317 -30.97 -10.11 26.59
CA GLU A 317 -30.41 -10.20 27.95
C GLU A 317 -30.05 -8.82 28.52
N ALA A 318 -29.67 -7.87 27.66
CA ALA A 318 -29.42 -6.49 28.05
C ALA A 318 -30.70 -5.78 28.52
N ASP A 319 -31.83 -5.98 27.83
CA ASP A 319 -33.12 -5.43 28.23
C ASP A 319 -33.56 -5.99 29.59
N ILE A 320 -33.41 -7.31 29.78
CA ILE A 320 -33.77 -7.99 31.03
C ILE A 320 -32.89 -7.49 32.18
N ALA A 321 -31.59 -7.31 31.95
CA ALA A 321 -30.68 -6.74 32.95
C ALA A 321 -31.05 -5.30 33.30
N MET A 322 -31.41 -4.51 32.29
CA MET A 322 -31.88 -3.13 32.49
C MET A 322 -33.16 -3.10 33.32
N TRP A 323 -34.16 -3.94 33.05
CA TRP A 323 -35.39 -4.00 33.83
C TRP A 323 -35.15 -4.38 35.29
N LYS A 324 -34.23 -5.31 35.56
CA LYS A 324 -33.83 -5.67 36.92
C LYS A 324 -33.21 -4.48 37.66
N ASN A 325 -32.37 -3.70 36.98
CA ASN A 325 -31.79 -2.47 37.54
C ASN A 325 -32.84 -1.37 37.77
N GLU A 326 -33.92 -1.35 36.96
CA GLU A 326 -35.09 -0.49 37.13
C GLU A 326 -36.05 -0.97 38.25
N GLY A 327 -35.69 -2.03 38.99
CA GLY A 327 -36.46 -2.53 40.13
C GLY A 327 -37.54 -3.55 39.78
N LEU A 328 -37.54 -4.10 38.56
CA LEU A 328 -38.39 -5.23 38.20
C LEU A 328 -37.95 -6.49 38.95
N PRO A 329 -38.87 -7.28 39.52
CA PRO A 329 -38.55 -8.58 40.09
C PRO A 329 -37.88 -9.52 39.07
N ALA A 330 -36.96 -10.36 39.56
CA ALA A 330 -36.16 -11.24 38.70
C ALA A 330 -36.88 -12.54 38.28
N ASP A 331 -38.11 -12.76 38.73
CA ASP A 331 -38.90 -13.92 38.36
C ASP A 331 -39.33 -13.86 36.89
N ARG A 332 -39.55 -15.05 36.32
CA ARG A 332 -39.91 -15.22 34.91
C ARG A 332 -41.17 -14.45 34.51
N ILE A 333 -42.18 -14.42 35.37
CA ILE A 333 -43.49 -13.81 35.07
C ILE A 333 -43.35 -12.30 34.97
N SER A 334 -42.58 -11.71 35.88
CA SER A 334 -42.31 -10.28 35.90
C SER A 334 -41.54 -9.84 34.64
N VAL A 335 -40.54 -10.62 34.23
CA VAL A 335 -39.77 -10.39 32.98
C VAL A 335 -40.64 -10.56 31.72
N GLU A 336 -41.50 -11.58 31.68
CA GLU A 336 -42.49 -11.75 30.60
C GLU A 336 -43.48 -10.58 30.52
N ASN A 337 -44.00 -10.14 31.67
CA ASN A 337 -44.92 -9.00 31.72
C ASN A 337 -44.24 -7.71 31.26
N ALA A 338 -42.97 -7.50 31.62
CA ALA A 338 -42.18 -6.37 31.15
C ALA A 338 -42.02 -6.41 29.63
N ALA A 339 -41.66 -7.57 29.06
CA ALA A 339 -41.55 -7.76 27.61
C ALA A 339 -42.88 -7.49 26.88
N VAL A 340 -44.01 -7.89 27.47
CA VAL A 340 -45.34 -7.58 26.94
C VAL A 340 -45.60 -6.07 26.99
N VAL A 341 -45.34 -5.41 28.12
CA VAL A 341 -45.60 -3.97 28.28
C VAL A 341 -44.75 -3.12 27.33
N THR A 342 -43.50 -3.52 27.06
CA THR A 342 -42.62 -2.80 26.13
C THR A 342 -42.94 -3.08 24.67
N SER A 343 -43.53 -4.24 24.35
CA SER A 343 -43.78 -4.68 22.97
C SER A 343 -45.23 -4.54 22.53
N CYS A 344 -46.17 -4.29 23.45
CA CYS A 344 -47.60 -4.27 23.11
C CYS A 344 -47.97 -3.02 22.31
N ALA A 345 -48.59 -3.23 21.16
CA ALA A 345 -49.13 -2.14 20.35
C ALA A 345 -50.39 -1.51 20.97
N ARG A 346 -51.12 -2.22 21.86
CA ARG A 346 -52.31 -1.73 22.58
C ARG A 346 -51.90 -1.03 23.87
N TRP A 347 -52.77 -0.21 24.46
CA TRP A 347 -52.53 0.38 25.78
C TRP A 347 -52.52 -0.72 26.86
N PRO A 348 -51.39 -0.99 27.53
CA PRO A 348 -51.33 -2.04 28.54
C PRO A 348 -52.09 -1.63 29.79
N LEU A 349 -52.83 -2.59 30.36
CA LEU A 349 -53.44 -2.50 31.68
C LEU A 349 -52.69 -3.41 32.64
N LEU A 350 -52.00 -2.81 33.60
CA LEU A 350 -51.27 -3.53 34.64
C LEU A 350 -52.23 -3.83 35.80
N ILE A 351 -52.50 -5.12 36.00
CA ILE A 351 -53.13 -5.63 37.22
C ILE A 351 -52.03 -5.77 38.27
N ASP A 352 -51.88 -4.75 39.12
CA ASP A 352 -50.75 -4.62 40.04
C ASP A 352 -51.21 -4.30 41.47
N PRO A 353 -51.71 -5.31 42.21
CA PRO A 353 -52.14 -5.13 43.61
C PRO A 353 -50.99 -4.79 44.55
N GLN A 354 -49.78 -5.23 44.22
CA GLN A 354 -48.58 -5.07 45.05
C GLN A 354 -47.78 -3.80 44.72
N LEU A 355 -48.20 -3.05 43.70
CA LEU A 355 -47.55 -1.81 43.24
C LEU A 355 -46.08 -2.02 42.82
N GLN A 356 -45.73 -3.21 42.32
CA GLN A 356 -44.38 -3.50 41.84
C GLN A 356 -44.19 -3.04 40.40
N GLY A 357 -45.17 -3.35 39.54
CA GLY A 357 -45.16 -2.93 38.14
C GLY A 357 -45.18 -1.41 37.99
N VAL A 358 -46.00 -0.71 38.78
CA VAL A 358 -46.06 0.76 38.75
C VAL A 358 -44.77 1.42 39.20
N LYS A 359 -44.06 0.82 40.17
CA LYS A 359 -42.75 1.31 40.62
C LYS A 359 -41.72 1.17 39.51
N TRP A 360 -41.70 0.01 38.84
CA TRP A 360 -40.83 -0.23 37.70
C TRP A 360 -41.11 0.76 36.56
N ILE A 361 -42.37 0.97 36.17
CA ILE A 361 -42.74 1.95 35.12
C ILE A 361 -42.31 3.36 35.48
N LYS A 362 -42.50 3.79 36.73
CA LYS A 362 -42.03 5.11 37.20
C LYS A 362 -40.51 5.24 37.14
N GLN A 363 -39.78 4.20 37.53
CA GLN A 363 -38.33 4.20 37.49
C GLN A 363 -37.80 4.22 36.05
N ARG A 364 -38.44 3.47 35.15
CA ARG A 364 -38.07 3.35 33.74
C ARG A 364 -38.33 4.63 32.95
N LEU A 365 -39.51 5.22 33.12
CA LEU A 365 -39.93 6.40 32.33
C LEU A 365 -39.51 7.73 32.97
N GLY A 366 -39.15 7.73 34.26
CA GLY A 366 -38.58 8.89 34.94
C GLY A 366 -39.44 10.15 34.82
N GLU A 367 -38.79 11.26 34.48
CA GLU A 367 -39.42 12.59 34.32
C GLU A 367 -40.22 12.74 33.02
N ASP A 368 -40.04 11.83 32.05
CA ASP A 368 -40.72 11.88 30.74
C ASP A 368 -42.20 11.43 30.82
N MET A 369 -42.62 10.91 31.98
CA MET A 369 -43.96 10.39 32.20
C MET A 369 -44.82 11.30 33.09
N THR A 370 -46.08 11.45 32.71
CA THR A 370 -47.12 12.13 33.49
C THR A 370 -48.01 11.09 34.17
N ALA A 371 -47.99 11.05 35.51
CA ALA A 371 -48.87 10.18 36.29
C ALA A 371 -50.10 10.94 36.80
N ILE A 372 -51.29 10.37 36.61
CA ILE A 372 -52.57 10.94 37.08
C ILE A 372 -53.45 9.88 37.74
N GLN A 373 -54.44 10.34 38.51
CA GLN A 373 -55.57 9.55 38.98
C GLN A 373 -56.86 10.23 38.55
N LEU A 374 -57.88 9.46 38.16
CA LEU A 374 -59.17 10.01 37.69
C LEU A 374 -59.96 10.74 38.79
N THR A 375 -59.54 10.60 40.06
CA THR A 375 -60.09 11.32 41.21
C THR A 375 -59.50 12.71 41.41
N GLN A 376 -58.39 13.04 40.75
CA GLN A 376 -57.72 14.35 40.91
C GLN A 376 -58.47 15.46 40.18
N GLN A 377 -58.47 16.67 40.74
CA GLN A 377 -58.99 17.84 40.00
C GLN A 377 -58.17 18.08 38.72
N ASN A 378 -58.84 18.52 37.66
CA ASN A 378 -58.25 18.82 36.35
C ASN A 378 -57.50 17.65 35.69
N TRP A 379 -57.79 16.41 36.07
CA TRP A 379 -57.18 15.22 35.45
C TRP A 379 -57.39 15.22 33.93
N LEU A 380 -58.58 15.60 33.46
CA LEU A 380 -58.91 15.64 32.03
C LEU A 380 -57.99 16.60 31.27
N GLN A 381 -57.77 17.81 31.78
CA GLN A 381 -56.87 18.78 31.14
C GLN A 381 -55.43 18.25 31.02
N LYS A 382 -54.95 17.52 32.04
CA LYS A 382 -53.63 16.87 31.99
C LYS A 382 -53.57 15.77 30.92
N VAL A 383 -54.65 14.99 30.77
CA VAL A 383 -54.76 13.99 29.68
C VAL A 383 -54.70 14.67 28.32
N LEU A 384 -55.54 15.70 28.09
CA LEU A 384 -55.60 16.41 26.81
C LEU A 384 -54.23 17.00 26.44
N PHE A 385 -53.55 17.62 27.41
CA PHE A 385 -52.20 18.16 27.21
C PHE A 385 -51.17 17.07 26.90
N CYS A 386 -51.21 15.94 27.60
CA CYS A 386 -50.27 14.84 27.37
C CYS A 386 -50.47 14.22 25.98
N VAL A 387 -51.73 14.08 25.53
CA VAL A 387 -52.10 13.57 24.20
C VAL A 387 -51.59 14.49 23.09
N SER A 388 -51.75 15.81 23.24
CA SER A 388 -51.30 16.77 22.22
C SER A 388 -49.78 16.92 22.16
N MET A 389 -49.09 16.73 23.28
CA MET A 389 -47.62 16.80 23.35
C MET A 389 -46.91 15.49 23.04
N GLY A 390 -47.65 14.40 22.80
CA GLY A 390 -47.04 13.09 22.54
C GLY A 390 -46.34 12.49 23.75
N GLY A 391 -46.76 12.85 24.96
CA GLY A 391 -46.16 12.39 26.20
C GLY A 391 -46.54 10.96 26.57
N GLN A 392 -45.89 10.44 27.62
CA GLN A 392 -46.22 9.14 28.21
C GLN A 392 -47.15 9.35 29.41
N LEU A 393 -48.35 8.80 29.36
CA LEU A 393 -49.37 8.97 30.38
C LEU A 393 -49.57 7.68 31.17
N LEU A 394 -49.46 7.76 32.49
CA LEU A 394 -49.84 6.70 33.42
C LEU A 394 -51.12 7.08 34.16
N ILE A 395 -52.18 6.29 34.02
CA ILE A 395 -53.39 6.43 34.83
C ILE A 395 -53.35 5.37 35.94
N GLU A 396 -53.21 5.84 37.18
CA GLU A 396 -53.13 4.98 38.36
C GLU A 396 -54.50 4.71 38.98
N ALA A 397 -54.59 3.59 39.71
CA ALA A 397 -55.75 3.20 40.50
C ALA A 397 -57.06 3.17 39.69
N VAL A 398 -56.99 2.67 38.46
CA VAL A 398 -58.16 2.45 37.60
C VAL A 398 -59.08 1.42 38.27
N GLY A 399 -60.31 1.84 38.58
CA GLY A 399 -61.36 0.96 39.10
C GLY A 399 -62.01 0.12 38.01
N GLU A 400 -63.13 -0.54 38.33
CA GLU A 400 -63.90 -1.32 37.35
C GLU A 400 -64.74 -0.44 36.40
N GLU A 401 -65.03 0.79 36.83
CA GLU A 401 -65.69 1.81 36.04
C GLU A 401 -64.66 2.83 35.54
N ILE A 402 -64.58 3.00 34.22
CA ILE A 402 -63.79 4.03 33.56
C ILE A 402 -64.75 5.07 33.02
N ASP A 403 -64.44 6.35 33.22
CA ASP A 403 -65.24 7.45 32.69
C ASP A 403 -65.35 7.35 31.17
N ALA A 404 -66.58 7.32 30.65
CA ALA A 404 -66.88 7.20 29.22
C ALA A 404 -66.25 8.32 28.37
N ILE A 405 -65.86 9.44 28.99
CA ILE A 405 -65.13 10.51 28.31
C ILE A 405 -63.80 10.06 27.71
N LEU A 406 -63.18 8.99 28.26
CA LEU A 406 -61.92 8.42 27.77
C LEU A 406 -62.11 7.38 26.66
N GLU A 407 -63.34 6.98 26.35
CA GLU A 407 -63.63 5.96 25.34
C GLU A 407 -62.98 6.27 23.97
N PRO A 408 -63.03 7.51 23.43
CA PRO A 408 -62.37 7.82 22.17
C PRO A 408 -60.86 7.57 22.21
N LEU A 409 -60.20 7.82 23.34
CA LEU A 409 -58.76 7.60 23.55
C LEU A 409 -58.43 6.11 23.66
N LEU A 410 -59.22 5.34 24.41
CA LEU A 410 -59.05 3.90 24.60
C LEU A 410 -59.29 3.13 23.30
N ALA A 411 -60.35 3.51 22.56
CA ALA A 411 -60.68 2.94 21.26
C ALA A 411 -59.82 3.51 20.11
N ARG A 412 -58.94 4.48 20.39
CA ARG A 412 -58.06 5.16 19.41
C ARG A 412 -58.83 5.70 18.21
N GLN A 413 -59.93 6.41 18.47
CA GLN A 413 -60.78 7.05 17.46
C GLN A 413 -60.13 8.32 16.88
N VAL A 414 -58.92 8.15 16.33
CA VAL A 414 -58.12 9.22 15.75
C VAL A 414 -58.56 9.46 14.32
N SER A 415 -58.87 10.72 14.00
CA SER A 415 -59.22 11.17 12.66
C SER A 415 -58.06 11.92 12.02
N ARG A 416 -57.90 11.80 10.70
CA ARG A 416 -56.86 12.53 9.96
C ARG A 416 -57.35 13.93 9.58
N ARG A 417 -56.56 14.95 9.90
CA ARG A 417 -56.80 16.35 9.52
C ARG A 417 -55.72 16.80 8.52
N GLY A 418 -56.08 16.87 7.25
CA GLY A 418 -55.15 17.26 6.17
C GLY A 418 -54.12 16.17 5.81
N ARG A 419 -52.92 16.59 5.36
CA ARG A 419 -51.87 15.64 4.91
C ARG A 419 -51.12 14.95 6.05
N SER A 420 -50.90 15.60 7.19
CA SER A 420 -50.05 15.06 8.26
C SER A 420 -50.59 15.26 9.68
N GLY A 421 -51.71 15.97 9.86
CA GLY A 421 -52.31 16.18 11.17
C GLY A 421 -53.20 15.01 11.57
N PHE A 422 -53.16 14.64 12.84
CA PHE A 422 -54.10 13.71 13.46
C PHE A 422 -54.83 14.45 14.58
N VAL A 423 -56.12 14.18 14.73
CA VAL A 423 -56.97 14.78 15.76
C VAL A 423 -57.81 13.71 16.44
N ILE A 424 -58.15 13.93 17.70
CA ILE A 424 -59.04 13.05 18.46
C ILE A 424 -60.04 13.89 19.23
N LYS A 425 -61.29 13.42 19.32
CA LYS A 425 -62.35 14.13 20.03
C LYS A 425 -62.56 13.52 21.41
N ILE A 426 -62.23 14.26 22.46
CA ILE A 426 -62.33 13.81 23.86
C ILE A 426 -63.14 14.85 24.63
N GLY A 427 -64.18 14.44 25.37
CA GLY A 427 -64.98 15.38 26.17
C GLY A 427 -65.73 16.45 25.37
N GLY A 428 -65.95 16.22 24.07
CA GLY A 428 -66.57 17.19 23.17
C GLY A 428 -65.58 18.17 22.52
N GLU A 429 -64.33 18.21 22.97
CA GLU A 429 -63.25 19.02 22.41
C GLU A 429 -62.46 18.23 21.36
N GLU A 430 -62.09 18.89 20.26
CA GLU A 430 -61.19 18.34 19.24
C GLU A 430 -59.76 18.76 19.58
N ILE A 431 -58.90 17.79 19.87
CA ILE A 431 -57.49 18.02 20.23
C ILE A 431 -56.56 17.43 19.17
N ASP A 432 -55.40 18.06 18.99
CA ASP A 432 -54.33 17.49 18.18
C ASP A 432 -53.81 16.22 18.84
N TYR A 433 -53.57 15.19 18.03
CA TYR A 433 -53.07 13.89 18.46
C TYR A 433 -51.66 13.66 17.94
N ASP A 434 -50.68 13.56 18.84
CA ASP A 434 -49.33 13.15 18.47
C ASP A 434 -49.22 11.61 18.51
N GLN A 435 -48.69 11.03 17.43
CA GLN A 435 -48.53 9.59 17.28
C GLN A 435 -47.51 8.97 18.25
N LYS A 436 -46.64 9.78 18.87
CA LYS A 436 -45.70 9.35 19.91
C LYS A 436 -46.38 9.11 21.25
N PHE A 437 -47.61 9.60 21.45
CA PHE A 437 -48.34 9.44 22.69
C PHE A 437 -48.45 7.96 23.10
N GLN A 438 -48.18 7.68 24.37
CA GLN A 438 -48.32 6.35 24.97
C GLN A 438 -49.18 6.42 26.22
N LEU A 439 -50.08 5.45 26.39
CA LEU A 439 -50.94 5.33 27.57
C LEU A 439 -50.69 3.99 28.27
N ILE A 440 -50.46 4.05 29.58
CA ILE A 440 -50.37 2.91 30.49
C ILE A 440 -51.46 3.05 31.55
N LEU A 441 -52.22 1.99 31.77
CA LEU A 441 -53.25 1.92 32.81
C LEU A 441 -52.77 1.02 33.93
N GLN A 442 -53.07 1.36 35.19
CA GLN A 442 -52.76 0.53 36.35
C GLN A 442 -53.99 0.38 37.25
N SER A 443 -54.30 -0.86 37.63
CA SER A 443 -55.32 -1.17 38.63
C SER A 443 -54.71 -1.82 39.87
N LYS A 444 -55.21 -1.41 41.04
CA LYS A 444 -54.88 -2.04 42.33
C LYS A 444 -55.76 -3.25 42.64
N LEU A 445 -56.82 -3.46 41.86
CA LEU A 445 -57.75 -4.56 42.06
C LEU A 445 -57.06 -5.86 41.60
N PRO A 446 -57.06 -6.94 42.40
CA PRO A 446 -56.48 -8.22 42.00
C PRO A 446 -57.20 -8.88 40.81
N ASN A 447 -58.50 -8.64 40.69
CA ASN A 447 -59.34 -9.21 39.65
C ASN A 447 -60.45 -8.22 39.27
N PRO A 448 -60.14 -7.12 38.55
CA PRO A 448 -61.14 -6.14 38.15
C PRO A 448 -62.06 -6.70 37.07
N HIS A 449 -63.37 -6.56 37.29
CA HIS A 449 -64.39 -6.93 36.32
C HIS A 449 -64.81 -5.73 35.45
N TYR A 450 -64.10 -5.53 34.34
CA TYR A 450 -64.50 -4.52 33.36
C TYR A 450 -65.75 -4.99 32.59
N ARG A 451 -66.81 -4.17 32.57
CA ARG A 451 -68.15 -4.46 31.99
C ARG A 451 -68.18 -4.76 30.47
N TYR A 452 -67.02 -4.90 29.82
CA TYR A 452 -66.87 -5.26 28.41
C TYR A 452 -67.66 -6.51 28.01
N ALA A 453 -67.86 -7.45 28.93
CA ALA A 453 -68.66 -8.64 28.66
C ALA A 453 -70.12 -8.30 28.29
N VAL A 454 -70.75 -7.32 28.96
CA VAL A 454 -72.12 -6.87 28.61
C VAL A 454 -72.12 -6.12 27.28
N GLN A 455 -71.08 -5.33 27.00
CA GLN A 455 -70.93 -4.65 25.72
C GLN A 455 -70.78 -5.63 24.55
N LYS A 456 -70.03 -6.73 24.75
CA LYS A 456 -69.92 -7.79 23.74
C LYS A 456 -71.16 -8.65 23.64
N LEU A 457 -71.93 -8.78 24.71
CA LEU A 457 -73.20 -9.47 24.68
C LEU A 457 -74.20 -8.74 23.78
N ILE A 458 -74.31 -7.40 23.88
CA ILE A 458 -75.26 -6.63 23.04
C ILE A 458 -74.89 -6.58 21.56
N GLU A 459 -73.65 -6.93 21.20
CA GLU A 459 -73.24 -7.12 19.80
C GLU A 459 -73.69 -8.49 19.23
N GLN A 460 -74.15 -9.42 20.08
CA GLN A 460 -74.66 -10.72 19.63
C GLN A 460 -76.13 -10.63 19.23
N GLU A 461 -76.51 -11.38 18.19
CA GLU A 461 -77.87 -11.41 17.67
C GLU A 461 -78.88 -11.83 18.77
N GLY A 462 -79.91 -11.01 18.96
CA GLY A 462 -80.97 -11.22 19.95
C GLY A 462 -80.69 -10.65 21.35
N PHE A 463 -79.56 -9.98 21.55
CA PHE A 463 -79.16 -9.33 22.81
C PHE A 463 -79.06 -7.80 22.73
N GLU A 464 -79.42 -7.19 21.61
CA GLU A 464 -79.18 -5.77 21.29
C GLU A 464 -79.84 -4.83 22.32
N SER A 465 -81.02 -5.20 22.83
CA SER A 465 -81.76 -4.41 23.83
C SER A 465 -81.37 -4.72 25.28
N PHE A 466 -80.47 -5.68 25.53
CA PHE A 466 -80.19 -6.21 26.87
C PHE A 466 -79.66 -5.13 27.82
N ALA A 467 -78.67 -4.34 27.39
CA ALA A 467 -78.12 -3.26 28.21
C ALA A 467 -79.15 -2.17 28.50
N GLN A 468 -79.94 -1.76 27.50
CA GLN A 468 -81.01 -0.77 27.68
C GLN A 468 -82.07 -1.26 28.67
N ASN A 469 -82.48 -2.52 28.57
CA ASN A 469 -83.46 -3.11 29.46
C ASN A 469 -82.96 -3.18 30.92
N MET A 470 -81.67 -3.45 31.10
CA MET A 470 -81.02 -3.50 32.40
C MET A 470 -80.83 -2.10 33.02
N GLU A 471 -80.53 -1.08 32.22
CA GLU A 471 -80.24 0.27 32.72
C GLU A 471 -81.50 1.13 32.88
N LYS A 472 -82.46 1.04 31.95
CA LYS A 472 -83.60 1.95 31.87
C LYS A 472 -84.93 1.27 32.17
N ASP A 473 -85.20 0.10 31.60
CA ASP A 473 -86.55 -0.47 31.63
C ASP A 473 -86.87 -1.26 32.91
N ALA A 474 -85.88 -1.94 33.50
CA ALA A 474 -86.06 -2.69 34.74
C ALA A 474 -84.84 -2.75 35.68
N PRO A 475 -84.15 -1.63 35.98
CA PRO A 475 -82.89 -1.63 36.73
C PRO A 475 -82.97 -2.27 38.11
N ASN A 476 -84.05 -2.02 38.87
CA ASN A 476 -84.20 -2.61 40.20
C ASN A 476 -84.42 -4.12 40.16
N ARG A 477 -85.15 -4.64 39.16
CA ARG A 477 -85.41 -6.08 39.03
C ARG A 477 -84.17 -6.84 38.58
N PHE A 478 -83.35 -6.24 37.71
CA PHE A 478 -82.06 -6.81 37.35
C PHE A 478 -81.08 -6.79 38.53
N LYS A 479 -81.11 -5.73 39.35
CA LYS A 479 -80.33 -5.66 40.59
C LYS A 479 -80.77 -6.70 41.62
N GLU A 480 -82.07 -6.92 41.78
CA GLU A 480 -82.63 -7.99 42.62
C GLU A 480 -82.17 -9.35 42.14
N TRP A 481 -82.37 -9.68 40.86
CA TRP A 481 -81.91 -10.92 40.26
C TRP A 481 -80.40 -11.11 40.41
N PHE A 482 -79.60 -10.05 40.20
CA PHE A 482 -78.14 -10.10 40.36
C PHE A 482 -77.71 -10.44 41.79
N ASN A 483 -78.44 -9.94 42.79
CA ASN A 483 -78.12 -10.14 44.22
C ASN A 483 -78.62 -11.47 44.79
N GLU A 484 -79.35 -12.26 44.00
CA GLU A 484 -79.75 -13.60 44.42
C GLU A 484 -78.54 -14.49 44.71
N LEU A 485 -78.72 -15.44 45.62
CA LEU A 485 -77.69 -16.42 46.00
C LEU A 485 -77.45 -17.45 44.88
N ALA A 486 -78.51 -17.82 44.17
CA ALA A 486 -78.50 -18.77 43.04
C ALA A 486 -79.24 -18.16 41.83
N PRO A 487 -78.72 -17.07 41.24
CA PRO A 487 -79.36 -16.37 40.12
C PRO A 487 -79.51 -17.26 38.86
N GLU A 488 -78.65 -18.28 38.72
CA GLU A 488 -78.70 -19.24 37.61
C GLU A 488 -80.03 -20.01 37.52
N ASP A 489 -80.67 -20.27 38.68
CA ASP A 489 -81.95 -20.97 38.78
C ASP A 489 -83.15 -20.02 38.68
N GLN A 490 -82.92 -18.70 38.78
CA GLN A 490 -83.95 -17.69 38.73
C GLN A 490 -84.23 -17.21 37.31
N LYS A 491 -85.47 -16.79 37.06
CA LYS A 491 -85.89 -16.18 35.80
C LYS A 491 -85.32 -14.78 35.68
N LEU A 492 -84.70 -14.48 34.54
CA LEU A 492 -84.28 -13.12 34.21
C LEU A 492 -85.50 -12.20 34.04
N PRO A 493 -85.40 -10.90 34.42
CA PRO A 493 -86.49 -9.94 34.27
C PRO A 493 -86.97 -9.76 32.83
N LEU A 494 -88.19 -9.22 32.69
CA LEU A 494 -88.80 -8.87 31.40
C LEU A 494 -88.90 -10.08 30.45
N ASP A 495 -88.66 -9.86 29.16
CA ASP A 495 -88.74 -10.89 28.12
C ASP A 495 -87.54 -11.84 28.14
N TRP A 496 -86.50 -11.55 28.94
CA TRP A 496 -85.32 -12.39 29.10
C TRP A 496 -85.61 -13.68 29.88
N LYS A 497 -86.76 -13.79 30.55
CA LYS A 497 -87.26 -15.05 31.12
C LYS A 497 -87.35 -16.18 30.07
N LYS A 498 -87.44 -15.83 28.77
CA LYS A 498 -87.40 -16.79 27.66
C LYS A 498 -86.08 -17.57 27.59
N LEU A 499 -84.99 -17.03 28.14
CA LEU A 499 -83.68 -17.66 28.11
C LEU A 499 -83.59 -18.94 28.97
N ASP A 500 -84.56 -19.20 29.85
CA ASP A 500 -84.65 -20.48 30.58
C ASP A 500 -84.80 -21.69 29.65
N SER A 501 -85.42 -21.52 28.48
CA SER A 501 -85.49 -22.58 27.45
C SER A 501 -84.26 -22.60 26.53
N GLN A 502 -83.33 -21.65 26.67
CA GLN A 502 -82.13 -21.50 25.85
C GLN A 502 -80.89 -21.43 26.75
N PRO A 503 -80.48 -22.55 27.36
CA PRO A 503 -79.51 -22.55 28.45
C PRO A 503 -78.13 -22.00 28.07
N LEU A 504 -77.68 -22.22 26.83
CA LEU A 504 -76.42 -21.65 26.34
C LEU A 504 -76.47 -20.13 26.22
N GLN A 505 -77.60 -19.57 25.76
CA GLN A 505 -77.78 -18.12 25.70
C GLN A 505 -77.93 -17.51 27.11
N LYS A 506 -78.62 -18.19 28.03
CA LYS A 506 -78.67 -17.78 29.44
C LYS A 506 -77.27 -17.80 30.09
N MET A 507 -76.41 -18.76 29.70
CA MET A 507 -75.03 -18.81 30.16
C MET A 507 -74.20 -17.61 29.69
N LEU A 508 -74.47 -17.06 28.50
CA LEU A 508 -73.80 -15.83 28.06
C LEU A 508 -74.13 -14.67 29.01
N VAL A 509 -75.40 -14.50 29.38
CA VAL A 509 -75.83 -13.49 30.37
C VAL A 509 -75.15 -13.72 31.72
N MET A 510 -75.14 -14.96 32.20
CA MET A 510 -74.50 -15.32 33.46
C MET A 510 -72.98 -15.08 33.43
N ARG A 511 -72.31 -15.34 32.31
CA ARG A 511 -70.89 -15.04 32.11
C ARG A 511 -70.62 -13.54 32.17
N CYS A 512 -71.55 -12.74 31.66
CA CYS A 512 -71.40 -11.28 31.61
C CYS A 512 -71.72 -10.60 32.95
N LEU A 513 -72.65 -11.13 33.73
CA LEU A 513 -73.12 -10.49 34.96
C LEU A 513 -72.66 -11.20 36.25
N ARG A 514 -72.67 -12.54 36.31
CA ARG A 514 -72.32 -13.33 37.49
C ARG A 514 -71.34 -14.45 37.13
N PRO A 515 -70.11 -14.11 36.67
CA PRO A 515 -69.13 -15.09 36.23
C PRO A 515 -68.77 -16.10 37.33
N ASP A 516 -68.89 -15.72 38.60
CA ASP A 516 -68.69 -16.56 39.78
C ASP A 516 -69.63 -17.79 39.84
N ARG A 517 -70.81 -17.70 39.20
CA ARG A 517 -71.79 -18.79 39.15
C ARG A 517 -71.67 -19.66 37.90
N MET A 518 -70.74 -19.35 36.99
CA MET A 518 -70.63 -20.05 35.71
C MET A 518 -70.27 -21.53 35.85
N THR A 519 -69.40 -21.89 36.79
CA THR A 519 -69.04 -23.29 37.03
C THR A 519 -70.26 -24.12 37.47
N ILE A 520 -71.10 -23.56 38.34
CA ILE A 520 -72.32 -24.20 38.84
C ILE A 520 -73.33 -24.34 37.70
N MET A 521 -73.56 -23.25 36.95
CA MET A 521 -74.50 -23.26 35.84
C MET A 521 -74.08 -24.23 34.72
N MET A 522 -72.80 -24.26 34.37
CA MET A 522 -72.25 -25.18 33.38
C MET A 522 -72.37 -26.62 33.85
N GLY A 523 -72.05 -26.92 35.12
CA GLY A 523 -72.26 -28.24 35.70
C GLY A 523 -73.73 -28.67 35.67
N ASN A 524 -74.65 -27.78 36.03
CA ASN A 524 -76.10 -28.05 35.96
C ASN A 524 -76.59 -28.31 34.53
N TRP A 525 -76.02 -27.62 33.55
CA TRP A 525 -76.34 -27.86 32.15
C TRP A 525 -75.76 -29.17 31.65
N ILE A 526 -74.49 -29.49 31.94
CA ILE A 526 -73.86 -30.77 31.58
C ILE A 526 -74.69 -31.94 32.15
N ARG A 527 -75.08 -31.86 33.43
CA ARG A 527 -75.97 -32.84 34.09
C ARG A 527 -77.29 -33.08 33.35
N LYS A 528 -77.81 -32.08 32.65
CA LYS A 528 -79.14 -32.12 32.00
C LYS A 528 -79.07 -32.33 30.49
N ALA A 529 -78.02 -31.85 29.84
CA ALA A 529 -77.91 -31.75 28.39
C ALA A 529 -77.13 -32.90 27.76
N LEU A 530 -76.18 -33.51 28.48
CA LEU A 530 -75.42 -34.65 27.97
C LEU A 530 -76.08 -35.97 28.41
N PRO A 531 -76.07 -37.01 27.53
CA PRO A 531 -76.34 -38.37 27.94
C PRO A 531 -75.37 -38.77 29.06
N HIS A 532 -75.89 -39.35 30.15
CA HIS A 532 -75.08 -39.71 31.33
C HIS A 532 -74.35 -38.53 32.01
N GLY A 533 -74.75 -37.28 31.74
CA GLY A 533 -74.07 -36.09 32.27
C GLY A 533 -74.06 -36.00 33.81
N ARG A 534 -75.02 -36.63 34.50
CA ARG A 534 -74.99 -36.75 35.97
C ARG A 534 -73.90 -37.70 36.45
N GLU A 535 -73.73 -38.83 35.77
CA GLU A 535 -72.68 -39.81 36.10
C GLU A 535 -71.30 -39.17 35.95
N TYR A 536 -71.10 -38.34 34.91
CA TYR A 536 -69.85 -37.61 34.67
C TYR A 536 -69.58 -36.46 35.65
N MET A 537 -70.62 -35.73 36.07
CA MET A 537 -70.43 -34.55 36.94
C MET A 537 -70.45 -34.89 38.43
N ASP A 538 -71.15 -35.96 38.79
CA ASP A 538 -71.36 -36.36 40.18
C ASP A 538 -70.47 -37.56 40.55
N CYS A 539 -69.87 -38.27 39.57
CA CYS A 539 -68.92 -39.38 39.71
C CYS A 539 -69.17 -40.24 40.97
N ASP A 540 -68.14 -40.38 41.79
CA ASP A 540 -68.10 -41.08 43.08
C ASP A 540 -68.81 -40.33 44.21
N GLY A 541 -69.28 -39.10 43.98
CA GLY A 541 -69.93 -38.26 44.99
C GLY A 541 -71.26 -38.81 45.50
N SER A 542 -71.83 -39.79 44.81
CA SER A 542 -73.02 -40.54 45.25
C SER A 542 -72.71 -41.94 45.80
N SER A 543 -71.45 -42.38 45.69
CA SER A 543 -70.99 -43.71 46.06
C SER A 543 -70.33 -43.69 47.45
N SER A 544 -70.49 -44.77 48.21
CA SER A 544 -69.71 -44.98 49.42
C SER A 544 -68.24 -45.26 49.08
N PHE A 545 -67.32 -44.99 50.01
CA PHE A 545 -65.88 -45.27 49.82
C PHE A 545 -65.61 -46.71 49.33
N TYR A 546 -66.39 -47.69 49.79
CA TYR A 546 -66.26 -49.08 49.37
C TYR A 546 -66.67 -49.31 47.91
N GLU A 547 -67.76 -48.70 47.46
CA GLU A 547 -68.22 -48.78 46.07
C GLU A 547 -67.24 -48.13 45.11
N VAL A 548 -66.67 -46.97 45.48
CA VAL A 548 -65.62 -46.30 44.69
C VAL A 548 -64.40 -47.21 44.52
N LEU A 549 -63.97 -47.85 45.60
CA LEU A 549 -62.82 -48.75 45.59
C LEU A 549 -63.10 -50.02 44.76
N SER A 550 -64.33 -50.56 44.85
CA SER A 550 -64.76 -51.73 44.07
C SER A 550 -64.84 -51.42 42.58
N ASN A 551 -65.45 -50.29 42.18
CA ASN A 551 -65.55 -49.86 40.79
C ASN A 551 -64.16 -49.58 40.20
N SER A 552 -63.27 -48.93 40.96
CA SER A 552 -61.88 -48.72 40.54
C SER A 552 -61.12 -50.04 40.34
N PHE A 553 -61.43 -51.07 41.13
CA PHE A 553 -60.84 -52.39 41.00
C PHE A 553 -61.40 -53.15 39.79
N GLU A 554 -62.69 -53.00 39.49
CA GLU A 554 -63.31 -53.55 38.27
C GLU A 554 -62.78 -52.86 37.01
N ASP A 555 -62.70 -51.54 36.99
CA ASP A 555 -62.17 -50.73 35.87
C ASP A 555 -60.67 -50.98 35.60
N SER A 556 -59.91 -51.36 36.64
CA SER A 556 -58.50 -51.73 36.50
C SER A 556 -58.29 -53.23 36.18
N SER A 557 -59.34 -54.03 36.23
CA SER A 557 -59.30 -55.43 35.82
C SER A 557 -59.60 -55.53 34.33
N ASN A 558 -58.58 -55.92 33.54
CA ASN A 558 -58.72 -56.12 32.09
C ASN A 558 -59.77 -57.19 31.77
N VAL A 559 -61.01 -56.79 31.51
CA VAL A 559 -61.94 -57.57 30.70
C VAL A 559 -62.48 -56.66 29.59
N THR A 560 -61.85 -56.85 28.42
CA THR A 560 -62.09 -56.31 27.06
C THR A 560 -61.67 -54.88 26.75
#